data_AF-S4P2T1-F1
#
_entry.id   AF-S4P2T1-F1
#
_cell.length_a   1.000
_cell.length_b   1.000
_cell.length_c   1.000
_cell.angle_alpha   90.00
_cell.angle_beta   90.00
_cell.angle_gamma   90.00
#
_symmetry.space_group_name_H-M   'P 1'
#
loop_
_entity.id
_entity.type
_entity.pdbx_description
1 polymer ?
#
loop_
_entity_poly.entity_id
_entity_poly.type
_entity_poly.pdbx_seq_one_letter_code
_entity_poly.pdbx_strand_id
1 'polypeptide(L)' 'TRRRVAVKMMNLRKQHRRELLFNEVVIMRDYPHPNIVEMHASYLVGDELWVVMEYMAGASLTQIVTRAK' A
#
# COMPACT_ATOMS: atom_id res chain seq x y z
N THR A 1 11.09 -15.56 -9.41
CA THR A 1 10.45 -14.51 -10.24
C THR A 1 11.14 -13.13 -10.24
N ARG A 2 12.12 -12.78 -9.38
CA ARG A 2 12.90 -11.49 -9.42
C ARG A 2 12.08 -10.19 -9.65
N ARG A 3 10.76 -10.21 -9.43
CA ARG A 3 9.86 -9.07 -9.61
C ARG A 3 10.06 -8.11 -8.45
N ARG A 4 10.19 -6.82 -8.75
CA ARG A 4 10.20 -5.77 -7.72
C ARG A 4 8.78 -5.56 -7.19
N VAL A 5 8.66 -5.43 -5.88
CA VAL A 5 7.40 -5.20 -5.16
C VAL A 5 7.59 -4.05 -4.17
N ALA A 6 6.51 -3.38 -3.82
CA ALA A 6 6.48 -2.43 -2.71
C ALA A 6 5.92 -3.12 -1.47
N VAL A 7 6.47 -2.78 -0.29
CA VAL A 7 5.95 -3.26 1.00
C VAL A 7 5.61 -2.05 1.85
N LYS A 8 4.34 -1.91 2.21
CA LYS A 8 3.86 -0.88 3.13
C LYS A 8 3.78 -1.48 4.53
N MET A 9 4.58 -0.94 5.46
CA MET A 9 4.67 -1.38 6.85
C MET A 9 3.92 -0.39 7.75
N MET A 10 2.96 -0.88 8.53
CA MET A 10 2.09 -0.02 9.35
C MET A 10 2.00 -0.57 10.77
N ASN A 11 2.49 0.20 11.74
CA ASN A 11 2.43 -0.18 13.15
C ASN A 11 0.99 -0.11 13.68
N LEU A 12 0.50 -1.21 14.25
CA LEU A 12 -0.87 -1.37 14.72
C LEU A 12 -1.21 -0.53 15.96
N ARG A 13 -0.22 -0.18 16.77
CA ARG A 13 -0.39 0.55 18.04
C ARG A 13 -0.28 2.06 17.87
N LYS A 14 0.36 2.52 16.80
CA LYS A 14 0.57 3.95 16.50
C LYS A 14 -0.55 4.56 15.64
N GLN A 15 -1.58 3.81 15.29
CA GLN A 15 -2.70 4.36 14.52
C GLN A 15 -3.70 5.08 15.41
N HIS A 16 -4.04 6.31 15.04
CA HIS A 16 -5.14 7.05 15.68
C HIS A 16 -6.49 6.35 15.50
N ARG A 17 -6.68 5.67 14.36
CA ARG A 17 -7.91 4.97 13.97
C ARG A 17 -7.54 3.61 13.36
N ARG A 18 -7.53 2.56 14.18
CA ARG A 18 -7.06 1.22 13.78
C ARG A 18 -7.92 0.61 12.68
N GLU A 19 -9.18 0.97 12.61
CA GLU A 19 -10.11 0.50 11.58
C GLU A 19 -9.70 0.90 10.16
N LEU A 20 -8.93 2.00 10.00
CA LEU A 20 -8.43 2.42 8.70
C LEU A 20 -7.39 1.45 8.11
N LEU A 21 -6.75 0.64 8.95
CA LEU A 21 -5.83 -0.41 8.48
C LEU A 21 -6.58 -1.50 7.71
N PHE A 22 -7.87 -1.73 7.98
CA PHE A 22 -8.67 -2.68 7.21
C PHE A 22 -8.89 -2.19 5.79
N ASN A 23 -9.07 -0.87 5.60
CA ASN A 23 -9.25 -0.29 4.27
C ASN A 23 -8.03 -0.56 3.37
N GLU A 24 -6.83 -0.56 3.95
CA GLU A 24 -5.58 -0.85 3.24
C GLU A 24 -5.51 -2.27 2.69
N VAL A 25 -6.30 -3.22 3.21
CA VAL A 25 -6.32 -4.61 2.75
C VAL A 25 -7.59 -4.91 1.95
N VAL A 26 -8.74 -4.55 2.50
CA VAL A 26 -10.06 -4.88 1.95
C VAL A 26 -10.28 -4.24 0.58
N ILE A 27 -9.87 -2.97 0.41
CA ILE A 27 -10.08 -2.26 -0.86
C ILE A 27 -9.33 -2.98 -1.99
N MET A 28 -8.05 -3.30 -1.78
CA MET A 28 -7.24 -3.94 -2.82
C MET A 28 -7.59 -5.41 -3.03
N ARG A 29 -8.09 -6.11 -1.99
CA ARG A 29 -8.50 -7.52 -2.09
C ARG A 29 -9.83 -7.67 -2.84
N ASP A 30 -10.82 -6.86 -2.49
CA ASP A 30 -12.21 -7.08 -2.93
C ASP A 30 -12.55 -6.30 -4.20
N TYR A 31 -11.72 -5.33 -4.61
CA TYR A 31 -11.93 -4.48 -5.79
C TYR A 31 -10.75 -4.49 -6.77
N PRO A 32 -10.53 -5.60 -7.50
CA PRO A 32 -9.51 -5.64 -8.55
C PRO A 32 -9.92 -4.74 -9.73
N HIS A 33 -9.09 -3.74 -10.05
CA HIS A 33 -9.35 -2.82 -11.16
C HIS A 33 -8.04 -2.30 -11.78
N PRO A 34 -7.95 -2.08 -13.11
CA PRO A 34 -6.73 -1.61 -13.77
C PRO A 34 -6.16 -0.26 -13.28
N ASN A 35 -6.97 0.53 -12.55
CA ASN A 35 -6.57 1.82 -11.98
C ASN A 35 -6.50 1.81 -10.44
N ILE A 36 -6.56 0.63 -9.82
CA ILE A 36 -6.33 0.44 -8.39
C ILE A 36 -5.05 -0.37 -8.25
N VAL A 37 -4.19 0.04 -7.32
CA VAL A 37 -2.92 -0.65 -7.04
C VAL A 37 -3.20 -2.10 -6.63
N GLU A 38 -2.53 -3.05 -7.26
CA GLU A 38 -2.68 -4.47 -6.97
C GLU A 38 -1.97 -4.86 -5.67
N MET A 39 -2.70 -5.53 -4.76
CA MET A 39 -2.11 -6.20 -3.60
C MET A 39 -1.80 -7.66 -3.94
N HIS A 40 -0.58 -8.09 -3.62
CA HIS A 40 -0.16 -9.48 -3.78
C HIS A 40 -0.41 -10.30 -2.51
N ALA A 41 -0.16 -9.73 -1.33
CA ALA A 41 -0.35 -10.41 -0.05
C ALA A 41 -0.35 -9.41 1.13
N SER A 42 -0.86 -9.84 2.29
CA SER A 42 -0.74 -9.13 3.56
C SER A 42 -0.25 -10.05 4.67
N TYR A 43 0.58 -9.55 5.57
CA TYR A 43 1.16 -10.29 6.68
C TYR A 43 1.07 -9.50 7.98
N LEU A 44 0.88 -10.19 9.10
CA LEU A 44 1.06 -9.64 10.42
C LEU A 44 2.45 -10.02 10.94
N VAL A 45 3.33 -9.04 11.10
CA VAL A 45 4.72 -9.23 11.54
C VAL A 45 4.91 -8.50 12.87
N GLY A 46 4.79 -9.23 13.98
CA GLY A 46 4.76 -8.64 15.31
C GLY A 46 3.58 -7.67 15.48
N ASP A 47 3.87 -6.42 15.85
CA ASP A 47 2.87 -5.34 15.98
C ASP A 47 2.70 -4.51 14.68
N GLU A 48 3.09 -5.04 13.51
CA GLU A 48 2.99 -4.35 12.23
C GLU A 48 2.18 -5.13 11.19
N LEU A 49 1.30 -4.42 10.48
CA LEU A 49 0.66 -4.90 9.26
C LEU A 49 1.57 -4.59 8.08
N TRP A 50 1.98 -5.61 7.35
CA TRP A 50 2.76 -5.51 6.14
C TRP A 50 1.88 -5.83 4.95
N VAL A 51 1.78 -4.91 4.00
CA VAL A 51 1.03 -5.10 2.76
C VAL A 51 2.02 -5.12 1.59
N VAL A 52 2.07 -6.24 0.88
CA VAL A 52 2.89 -6.44 -0.31
C VAL A 52 2.04 -6.11 -1.53
N MET A 53 2.50 -5.15 -2.33
CA MET A 53 1.75 -4.60 -3.47
C MET A 53 2.68 -4.35 -4.66
N GLU A 54 2.10 -4.06 -5.81
CA GLU A 54 2.87 -3.73 -7.00
C GLU A 54 3.76 -2.49 -6.79
N TYR A 55 4.91 -2.48 -7.45
CA TYR A 55 5.84 -1.37 -7.38
C TYR A 55 5.55 -0.33 -8.47
N MET A 56 5.09 0.85 -8.05
CA MET A 56 4.82 1.99 -8.92
C MET A 56 6.07 2.85 -9.13
N ALA A 57 6.75 2.71 -10.26
CA ALA A 57 8.02 3.39 -10.54
C ALA A 57 7.90 4.89 -10.89
N GLY A 58 6.70 5.36 -11.23
CA GLY A 58 6.45 6.68 -11.84
C GLY A 58 6.48 7.90 -10.91
N ALA A 59 6.93 7.75 -9.65
CA ALA A 59 6.80 8.77 -8.60
C ALA A 59 5.32 9.12 -8.28
N SER A 60 5.09 9.94 -7.26
CA SER A 60 3.72 10.38 -6.94
C SER A 60 3.29 11.56 -7.81
N LEU A 61 1.99 11.67 -8.10
CA LEU A 61 1.45 12.80 -8.85
C LEU A 61 1.76 14.14 -8.16
N THR A 62 1.74 14.17 -6.83
CA THR A 62 2.14 15.36 -6.05
C THR A 62 3.55 15.81 -6.40
N GLN A 63 4.52 14.89 -6.49
CA GLN A 63 5.89 15.23 -6.85
C GLN A 63 6.00 15.81 -8.26
N ILE A 64 5.23 15.29 -9.21
CA ILE A 64 5.21 15.78 -10.60
C ILE A 64 4.69 17.22 -10.64
N VAL A 65 3.54 17.47 -10.01
CA VAL A 65 2.89 18.79 -10.03
C VAL A 65 3.72 19.85 -9.28
N THR A 66 4.39 19.49 -8.19
CA THR A 66 5.23 20.44 -7.45
C THR A 66 6.50 20.83 -8.21
N ARG A 67 7.07 19.93 -9.03
CA ARG A 67 8.27 20.22 -9.85
C ARG A 67 7.98 21.05 -11.11
N ALA A 68 6.71 21.09 -11.54
CA ALA A 68 6.28 21.86 -12.70
C ALA A 68 6.04 23.34 -12.39
N LYS A 69 6.27 23.77 -11.14
CA LYS A 69 6.32 25.16 -10.71
C LYS A 69 7.77 25.62 -10.61
#